data_AF-A0A177AP60-F1
#
_entry.id   AF-A0A177AP60-F1
#
_cell.length_a   1.000
_cell.length_b   1.000
_cell.length_c   1.000
_cell.angle_alpha   90.00
_cell.angle_beta   90.00
_cell.angle_gamma   90.00
#
_symmetry.space_group_name_H-M   'P 1'
#
loop_
_entity.id
_entity.type
_entity.pdbx_description
1 polymer ?
#
loop_
_entity_poly.entity_id
_entity_poly.type
_entity_poly.pdbx_seq_one_letter_code
_entity_poly.pdbx_strand_id
1 'polypeptide(L)'
;QWNFTNFSTLEMYQPEDVLVFDVLVYVQKCEDLKVQFEGILKIDFKKIMPFLDVYTKSFSMEPGMAPGYLQLELIDLQTNTELKVKFGLLPLQKFYRYWISVTNFLLLHSNAMKILTLFGSTYRCEQLFSLMKVRKNKTTNRILDENLAHCLKLYSTDVTLEQMFENMKF
;
A
#
# COMPACT_ATOMS: atom_id res chain seq x y z
N GLN A 1 -7.47 -9.74 20.87
CA GLN A 1 -8.22 -8.48 21.04
C GLN A 1 -8.03 -7.67 19.77
N TRP A 2 -9.09 -7.29 19.07
CA TRP A 2 -9.00 -6.54 17.82
C TRP A 2 -8.65 -5.08 18.14
N ASN A 3 -7.69 -4.50 17.42
CA ASN A 3 -7.27 -3.11 17.62
C ASN A 3 -8.06 -2.19 16.67
N PHE A 4 -8.92 -1.35 17.24
CA PHE A 4 -9.79 -0.42 16.51
C PHE A 4 -9.39 1.05 16.69
N THR A 5 -8.17 1.34 17.13
CA THR A 5 -7.69 2.71 17.39
C THR A 5 -7.89 3.69 16.23
N ASN A 6 -8.03 3.18 15.01
CA ASN A 6 -8.25 3.98 13.80
C ASN A 6 -9.71 4.03 13.33
N PHE A 7 -10.64 3.31 13.97
CA PHE A 7 -12.06 3.21 13.57
C PHE A 7 -12.96 3.30 14.81
N SER A 8 -13.14 4.51 15.33
CA SER A 8 -13.94 4.77 16.54
C SER A 8 -15.40 4.30 16.41
N THR A 9 -15.97 4.30 15.21
CA THR A 9 -17.31 3.73 14.94
C THR A 9 -17.40 2.25 15.30
N LEU A 10 -16.28 1.51 15.19
CA LEU A 10 -16.21 0.09 15.55
C LEU A 10 -15.92 -0.12 17.05
N GLU A 11 -15.25 0.82 17.71
CA GLU A 11 -15.07 0.79 19.18
C GLU A 11 -16.39 0.96 19.93
N MET A 12 -17.34 1.68 19.36
CA MET A 12 -18.67 1.90 19.95
C MET A 12 -19.62 0.69 19.78
N TYR A 13 -19.19 -0.38 19.12
CA TYR A 13 -20.01 -1.58 18.93
C TYR A 13 -19.93 -2.50 20.15
N GLN A 14 -20.99 -2.52 20.97
CA GLN A 14 -21.20 -3.54 22.01
C GLN A 14 -22.20 -4.58 21.49
N PRO A 15 -21.92 -5.90 21.60
CA PRO A 15 -22.77 -6.95 21.04
C PRO A 15 -24.15 -7.14 21.68
N GLU A 16 -24.50 -6.37 22.72
CA GLU A 16 -25.59 -6.72 23.63
C GLU A 16 -26.96 -6.11 23.30
N ASP A 17 -27.08 -5.18 22.34
CA ASP A 17 -28.37 -4.57 21.99
C ASP A 17 -28.98 -5.17 20.71
N VAL A 18 -29.28 -6.47 20.75
CA VAL A 18 -30.12 -7.12 19.72
C VAL A 18 -31.56 -7.11 20.19
N LEU A 19 -32.30 -6.03 19.92
CA LEU A 19 -33.77 -6.11 19.93
C LEU A 19 -34.48 -5.19 18.91
N VAL A 20 -33.78 -4.28 18.24
CA VAL A 20 -34.32 -3.57 17.07
C VAL A 20 -33.23 -3.48 16.00
N PHE A 21 -33.39 -4.27 14.92
CA PHE A 21 -32.59 -4.10 13.71
C PHE A 21 -33.05 -2.82 13.00
N ASP A 22 -32.55 -1.68 13.46
CA ASP A 22 -32.82 -0.41 12.82
C ASP A 22 -31.91 -0.25 11.59
N VAL A 23 -32.49 -0.50 10.42
CA VAL A 23 -31.84 -0.38 9.12
C VAL A 23 -31.25 1.02 8.93
N LEU A 24 -31.90 2.07 9.44
CA LEU A 24 -31.42 3.45 9.31
C LEU A 24 -30.16 3.69 10.14
N VAL A 25 -30.11 3.15 11.37
CA VAL A 25 -28.91 3.20 12.22
C VAL A 25 -27.75 2.45 11.57
N TYR A 26 -28.01 1.30 10.94
CA TYR A 26 -26.97 0.55 10.25
C TYR A 26 -26.45 1.27 9.00
N VAL A 27 -27.34 1.83 8.17
CA VAL A 27 -26.97 2.63 6.99
C VAL A 27 -26.12 3.84 7.39
N GLN A 28 -26.52 4.55 8.46
CA GLN A 28 -25.74 5.69 8.96
C GLN A 28 -24.34 5.26 9.41
N LYS A 29 -24.22 4.15 10.16
CA LYS A 29 -22.92 3.61 10.58
C LYS A 29 -22.03 3.25 9.39
N CYS A 30 -22.59 2.69 8.32
CA CYS A 30 -21.85 2.39 7.09
C CYS A 30 -21.32 3.65 6.40
N GLU A 31 -22.11 4.72 6.33
CA GLU A 31 -21.65 6.01 5.78
C GLU A 31 -20.57 6.64 6.67
N ASP A 32 -20.72 6.60 7.99
CA ASP A 32 -19.72 7.12 8.93
C ASP A 32 -18.38 6.38 8.79
N LEU A 33 -18.44 5.04 8.67
CA LEU A 33 -17.28 4.18 8.40
C LEU A 33 -16.60 4.52 7.08
N LYS A 34 -17.37 4.76 6.03
CA LYS A 34 -16.86 5.13 4.71
C LYS A 34 -16.12 6.47 4.78
N VAL A 35 -16.71 7.48 5.42
CA VAL A 35 -16.08 8.79 5.61
C VAL A 35 -14.77 8.69 6.41
N GLN A 36 -14.76 7.90 7.48
CA GLN A 36 -13.53 7.67 8.27
C GLN A 36 -12.45 6.99 7.44
N PHE A 37 -12.83 5.95 6.68
CA PHE A 37 -11.90 5.22 5.82
C PHE A 37 -11.30 6.14 4.75
N GLU A 38 -12.13 6.92 4.06
CA GLU A 38 -11.67 7.91 3.07
C GLU A 38 -10.74 8.96 3.71
N GLY A 39 -11.06 9.43 4.91
CA GLY A 39 -10.25 10.37 5.68
C GLY A 39 -8.85 9.82 6.00
N ILE A 40 -8.79 8.58 6.51
CA ILE A 40 -7.53 7.90 6.87
C ILE A 40 -6.70 7.65 5.62
N LEU A 41 -7.31 7.09 4.57
CA LEU A 41 -6.64 6.89 3.29
C LEU A 41 -6.01 8.19 2.79
N LYS A 42 -6.77 9.28 2.79
CA LYS A 42 -6.27 10.58 2.33
C LYS A 42 -5.09 11.10 3.16
N ILE A 43 -5.11 10.91 4.48
CA ILE A 43 -4.00 11.29 5.37
C ILE A 43 -2.76 10.43 5.07
N ASP A 44 -2.93 9.13 4.92
CA ASP A 44 -1.81 8.23 4.69
C ASP A 44 -1.22 8.42 3.28
N PHE A 45 -2.05 8.61 2.27
CA PHE A 45 -1.58 9.00 0.93
C PHE A 45 -0.76 10.28 0.97
N LYS A 46 -1.20 11.32 1.70
CA LYS A 46 -0.43 12.56 1.86
C LYS A 46 0.95 12.32 2.47
N LYS A 47 1.08 11.41 3.44
CA LYS A 47 2.39 11.04 4.03
C LYS A 47 3.27 10.30 3.04
N ILE A 48 2.67 9.52 2.13
CA ILE A 48 3.38 8.74 1.11
C ILE A 48 3.82 9.60 -0.08
N MET A 49 3.06 10.65 -0.43
CA MET A 49 3.29 11.49 -1.61
C MET A 49 4.75 11.96 -1.78
N PRO A 50 5.43 12.53 -0.77
CA PRO A 50 6.82 12.98 -0.94
C PRO A 50 7.78 11.85 -1.33
N PHE A 51 7.56 10.64 -0.80
CA PHE A 51 8.37 9.46 -1.11
C PHE A 51 8.09 8.92 -2.51
N LEU A 52 6.82 8.99 -2.93
CA LEU A 52 6.38 8.64 -4.29
C LEU A 52 6.91 9.64 -5.32
N ASP A 53 6.92 10.94 -4.99
CA ASP A 53 7.46 11.98 -5.85
C ASP A 53 8.96 11.78 -6.04
N VAL A 54 9.72 11.45 -5.00
CA VAL A 54 11.13 11.06 -5.16
C VAL A 54 11.26 9.86 -6.09
N TYR A 55 10.44 8.82 -5.90
CA TYR A 55 10.47 7.62 -6.75
C TYR A 55 10.14 7.89 -8.23
N THR A 56 9.22 8.81 -8.52
CA THR A 56 8.73 9.04 -9.89
C THR A 56 9.39 10.22 -10.59
N LYS A 57 9.93 11.18 -9.84
CA LYS A 57 10.41 12.49 -10.32
C LYS A 57 11.83 12.81 -9.88
N SER A 58 12.64 11.79 -9.54
CA SER A 58 14.01 11.95 -9.05
C SER A 58 14.85 12.96 -9.84
N PHE A 59 14.74 13.02 -11.17
CA PHE A 59 15.54 13.94 -12.02
C PHE A 59 14.85 15.27 -12.39
N SER A 60 13.60 15.47 -12.01
CA SER A 60 12.80 16.64 -12.35
C SER A 60 12.29 17.42 -11.14
N MET A 61 12.43 16.89 -9.93
CA MET A 61 12.05 17.57 -8.70
C MET A 61 13.19 18.42 -8.14
N GLU A 62 12.84 19.50 -7.45
CA GLU A 62 13.79 20.27 -6.65
C GLU A 62 14.22 19.47 -5.41
N PRO A 63 15.52 19.33 -5.10
CA PRO A 63 15.98 18.58 -3.94
C PRO A 63 15.38 19.06 -2.61
N GLY A 64 15.13 20.36 -2.46
CA GLY A 64 14.52 20.94 -1.25
C GLY A 64 13.10 20.43 -0.96
N MET A 65 12.41 19.90 -1.98
CA MET A 65 11.06 19.34 -1.84
C MET A 65 11.07 17.87 -1.41
N ALA A 66 12.24 17.20 -1.43
CA ALA A 66 12.38 15.84 -0.93
C ALA A 66 12.49 15.82 0.61
N PRO A 67 12.13 14.71 1.27
CA PRO A 67 12.42 14.50 2.70
C PRO A 67 13.89 14.77 3.01
N GLY A 68 14.18 15.50 4.10
CA GLY A 68 15.53 15.99 4.41
C GLY A 68 16.64 14.96 4.34
N TYR A 69 16.39 13.75 4.82
CA TYR A 69 17.36 12.65 4.80
C TYR A 69 17.66 12.08 3.40
N LEU A 70 16.80 12.34 2.41
CA LEU A 70 16.99 11.92 1.01
C LEU A 70 17.69 12.97 0.15
N GLN A 71 17.75 14.22 0.61
CA GLN A 71 18.16 15.35 -0.24
C GLN A 71 19.59 15.22 -0.76
N LEU A 72 20.53 14.76 0.07
CA LEU A 72 21.93 14.60 -0.33
C LEU A 72 22.10 13.54 -1.42
N GLU A 73 21.58 12.33 -1.19
CA GLU A 73 21.64 11.26 -2.20
C GLU A 73 20.89 11.67 -3.48
N LEU A 74 19.80 12.43 -3.37
CA LEU A 74 19.06 12.93 -4.52
C LEU A 74 19.88 13.93 -5.34
N ILE A 75 20.61 14.83 -4.68
CA ILE A 75 21.53 15.76 -5.36
C ILE A 75 22.60 14.96 -6.09
N ASP A 76 23.26 14.03 -5.40
CA ASP A 76 24.29 13.17 -6.00
C ASP A 76 23.74 12.40 -7.20
N LEU A 77 22.53 11.84 -7.08
CA LEU A 77 21.86 11.15 -8.17
C LEU A 77 21.62 12.08 -9.37
N GLN A 78 21.12 13.30 -9.13
CA GLN A 78 20.79 14.27 -10.17
C GLN A 78 22.03 14.76 -10.94
N THR A 79 23.21 14.74 -10.33
CA THR A 79 24.47 15.06 -11.04
C THR A 79 24.91 13.97 -12.01
N ASN A 80 24.41 12.73 -11.88
CA ASN A 80 24.80 11.61 -12.72
C ASN A 80 23.98 11.56 -14.02
N THR A 81 24.62 11.98 -15.12
CA THR A 81 23.99 12.05 -16.45
C THR A 81 23.68 10.68 -17.04
N GLU A 82 24.47 9.65 -16.75
CA GLU A 82 24.19 8.28 -17.21
C GLU A 82 22.93 7.74 -16.54
N LEU A 83 22.82 7.87 -15.22
CA LEU A 83 21.63 7.46 -14.47
C LEU A 83 20.39 8.24 -14.92
N LYS A 84 20.53 9.53 -15.26
CA LYS A 84 19.44 10.33 -15.83
C LYS A 84 18.90 9.74 -17.14
N VAL A 85 19.79 9.31 -18.04
CA VAL A 85 19.41 8.66 -19.30
C VAL A 85 18.69 7.34 -19.01
N LYS A 86 19.22 6.52 -18.10
CA LYS A 86 18.60 5.23 -17.73
C LYS A 86 17.23 5.41 -17.10
N PHE A 87 17.05 6.44 -16.28
CA PHE A 87 15.76 6.77 -15.66
C PHE A 87 14.68 7.08 -16.70
N GLY A 88 15.02 7.78 -17.78
CA GLY A 88 14.06 8.10 -18.85
C GLY A 88 13.75 6.92 -19.80
N LEU A 89 14.60 5.90 -19.85
CA LEU A 89 14.48 4.77 -20.78
C LEU A 89 13.88 3.51 -20.16
N LEU A 90 13.98 3.35 -18.84
CA LEU A 90 13.62 2.11 -18.16
C LEU A 90 12.37 2.29 -17.29
N PRO A 91 11.56 1.23 -17.12
CA PRO A 91 10.57 1.20 -16.05
C PRO A 91 11.22 1.48 -14.69
N LEU A 92 10.59 2.31 -13.86
CA LEU A 92 11.15 2.79 -12.59
C LEU A 92 11.65 1.63 -11.71
N GLN A 93 10.88 0.55 -11.62
CA GLN A 93 11.27 -0.65 -10.87
C GLN A 93 12.60 -1.25 -11.35
N LYS A 94 12.81 -1.34 -12.67
CA LYS A 94 14.08 -1.85 -13.24
C LYS A 94 15.22 -0.87 -13.02
N PHE A 95 14.94 0.43 -13.11
CA PHE A 95 15.91 1.47 -12.80
C PHE A 95 16.42 1.34 -11.36
N TYR A 96 15.52 1.37 -10.37
CA TYR A 96 15.91 1.30 -8.97
C TYR A 96 16.51 -0.06 -8.57
N ARG A 97 16.12 -1.16 -9.23
CA ARG A 97 16.69 -2.49 -8.93
C ARG A 97 18.10 -2.70 -9.47
N TYR A 98 18.38 -2.21 -10.68
CA TYR A 98 19.62 -2.58 -11.39
C TYR A 98 20.64 -1.43 -11.51
N TRP A 99 20.19 -0.18 -11.42
CA TRP A 99 21.04 0.99 -11.68
C TRP A 99 21.32 1.83 -10.43
N ILE A 100 20.46 1.75 -9.43
CA ILE A 100 20.70 2.40 -8.14
C ILE A 100 21.47 1.44 -7.23
N SER A 101 22.76 1.70 -7.07
CA SER A 101 23.60 0.90 -6.16
C SER A 101 23.26 1.18 -4.71
N VAL A 102 23.00 0.11 -3.94
CA VAL A 102 22.81 0.16 -2.48
C VAL A 102 24.03 0.75 -1.77
N THR A 103 25.24 0.63 -2.35
CA THR A 103 26.47 1.16 -1.76
C THR A 103 26.56 2.68 -1.84
N ASN A 104 25.97 3.29 -2.88
CA ASN A 104 26.12 4.71 -3.18
C ASN A 104 24.85 5.51 -2.90
N PHE A 105 23.69 4.84 -2.93
CA PHE A 105 22.35 5.45 -2.85
C PHE A 105 21.44 4.60 -1.96
N LEU A 106 21.89 4.32 -0.74
CA LEU A 106 21.21 3.42 0.20
C LEU A 106 19.79 3.91 0.53
N LEU A 107 19.63 5.20 0.79
CA LEU A 107 18.37 5.79 1.24
C LEU A 107 17.37 5.89 0.09
N LEU A 108 17.82 6.24 -1.12
CA LEU A 108 16.99 6.24 -2.32
C LEU A 108 16.58 4.82 -2.72
N HIS A 109 17.49 3.85 -2.63
CA HIS A 109 17.15 2.44 -2.87
C HIS A 109 16.10 1.97 -1.84
N SER A 110 16.30 2.26 -0.56
CA SER A 110 15.35 1.93 0.51
C SER A 110 13.98 2.58 0.29
N ASN A 111 13.94 3.86 -0.11
CA ASN A 111 12.71 4.56 -0.48
C ASN A 111 11.97 3.86 -1.62
N ALA A 112 12.69 3.51 -2.69
CA ALA A 112 12.11 2.82 -3.84
C ALA A 112 11.52 1.46 -3.45
N MET A 113 12.21 0.68 -2.62
CA MET A 113 11.70 -0.60 -2.13
C MET A 113 10.44 -0.44 -1.29
N LYS A 114 10.36 0.58 -0.43
CA LYS A 114 9.15 0.88 0.35
C LYS A 114 7.97 1.21 -0.55
N ILE A 115 8.17 2.08 -1.54
CA ILE A 115 7.12 2.47 -2.50
C ILE A 115 6.65 1.27 -3.31
N LEU A 116 7.57 0.46 -3.82
CA LEU A 116 7.23 -0.75 -4.56
C LEU A 116 6.49 -1.79 -3.72
N THR A 117 6.85 -1.95 -2.45
CA THR A 117 6.15 -2.87 -1.52
C THR A 117 4.74 -2.38 -1.20
N LEU A 118 4.53 -1.06 -1.13
CA LEU A 118 3.20 -0.48 -0.94
C LEU A 118 2.28 -0.77 -2.14
N PHE A 119 2.79 -0.62 -3.38
CA PHE A 119 2.01 -0.97 -4.57
C PHE A 119 1.84 -2.48 -4.76
N GLY A 120 2.86 -3.28 -4.40
CA GLY A 120 2.76 -4.74 -4.42
C GLY A 120 1.71 -5.28 -3.43
N SER A 121 1.65 -4.71 -2.22
CA SER A 121 0.68 -5.12 -1.22
C SER A 121 -0.76 -4.70 -1.57
N THR A 122 -0.96 -3.51 -2.14
CA THR A 122 -2.28 -3.08 -2.64
C THR A 122 -2.80 -3.95 -3.78
N TYR A 123 -1.96 -4.26 -4.77
CA TYR A 123 -2.33 -5.18 -5.86
C TYR A 123 -2.72 -6.58 -5.34
N ARG A 124 -2.00 -7.09 -4.34
CA ARG A 124 -2.33 -8.38 -3.71
C ARG A 124 -3.61 -8.31 -2.90
N CYS A 125 -3.86 -7.21 -2.19
CA CYS A 125 -5.15 -6.97 -1.54
C CYS A 125 -6.29 -6.98 -2.57
N GLU A 126 -6.13 -6.32 -3.72
CA GLU A 126 -7.13 -6.33 -4.81
C GLU A 126 -7.36 -7.73 -5.38
N GLN A 127 -6.30 -8.51 -5.62
CA GLN A 127 -6.41 -9.91 -6.04
C GLN A 127 -7.15 -10.75 -5.00
N LEU A 128 -6.80 -10.57 -3.72
CA LEU A 128 -7.41 -11.29 -2.62
C LEU A 128 -8.90 -10.95 -2.48
N PHE A 129 -9.27 -9.67 -2.55
CA PHE A 129 -10.67 -9.25 -2.57
C PHE A 129 -11.43 -9.79 -3.78
N SER A 130 -10.80 -9.82 -4.95
CA SER A 130 -11.38 -10.40 -6.15
C SER A 130 -11.63 -11.90 -6.00
N LEU A 131 -10.67 -12.65 -5.42
CA LEU A 131 -10.83 -14.06 -5.09
C LEU A 131 -11.94 -14.30 -4.07
N MET A 132 -12.02 -13.46 -3.03
CA MET A 132 -13.10 -13.51 -2.05
C MET A 132 -14.47 -13.27 -2.70
N LYS A 133 -14.56 -12.33 -3.64
CA LYS A 133 -15.78 -12.03 -4.39
C LYS A 133 -16.22 -13.20 -5.28
N VAL A 134 -15.27 -13.85 -5.96
CA VAL A 134 -15.53 -15.07 -6.77
C VAL A 134 -15.95 -16.24 -5.89
N ARG A 135 -15.34 -16.41 -4.72
CA ARG A 135 -15.63 -17.52 -3.79
C ARG A 135 -16.98 -17.36 -3.09
N LYS A 136 -17.34 -16.12 -2.71
CA LYS A 136 -18.65 -15.77 -2.15
C LYS A 136 -19.81 -16.08 -3.10
N ASN A 137 -19.60 -16.00 -4.41
CA ASN A 137 -20.60 -16.33 -5.43
C ASN A 137 -20.76 -17.83 -5.70
N LYS A 138 -19.84 -18.70 -5.22
CA LYS A 138 -19.84 -20.15 -5.54
C LYS A 138 -20.26 -21.07 -4.39
N THR A 139 -20.27 -20.65 -3.12
CA THR A 139 -20.64 -21.56 -2.01
C THR A 139 -21.18 -20.79 -0.79
N THR A 140 -22.32 -21.23 -0.26
CA THR A 140 -23.12 -20.62 0.82
C THR A 140 -22.43 -20.60 2.21
N ASN A 141 -22.04 -19.40 2.65
CA ASN A 141 -22.20 -18.72 3.96
C ASN A 141 -22.00 -19.38 5.35
N ARG A 142 -21.55 -20.63 5.58
CA ARG A 142 -21.50 -21.09 7.01
C ARG A 142 -20.28 -21.82 7.55
N ILE A 143 -19.28 -22.15 6.74
CA ILE A 143 -18.14 -22.99 7.19
C ILE A 143 -16.78 -22.28 7.00
N LEU A 144 -16.77 -20.98 6.65
CA LEU A 144 -15.59 -20.37 6.03
C LEU A 144 -14.78 -19.38 6.87
N ASP A 145 -15.19 -18.90 8.04
CA ASP A 145 -14.42 -17.84 8.73
C ASP A 145 -13.04 -18.31 9.21
N GLU A 146 -12.92 -19.50 9.81
CA GLU A 146 -11.61 -20.05 10.22
C GLU A 146 -10.74 -20.39 9.01
N ASN A 147 -11.32 -21.05 8.00
CA ASN A 147 -10.60 -21.40 6.77
C ASN A 147 -10.21 -20.18 5.93
N LEU A 148 -11.01 -19.11 5.97
CA LEU A 148 -10.72 -17.84 5.32
C LEU A 148 -9.56 -17.15 6.02
N ALA A 149 -9.54 -17.13 7.36
CA ALA A 149 -8.40 -16.60 8.11
C ALA A 149 -7.10 -17.36 7.79
N HIS A 150 -7.15 -18.70 7.70
CA HIS A 150 -6.00 -19.51 7.27
C HIS A 150 -5.60 -19.27 5.81
N CYS A 151 -6.56 -19.16 4.87
CA CYS A 151 -6.27 -18.82 3.48
C CYS A 151 -5.66 -17.42 3.36
N LEU A 152 -6.23 -16.42 4.05
CA LEU A 152 -5.73 -15.05 4.08
C LEU A 152 -4.29 -15.01 4.60
N LYS A 153 -4.01 -15.77 5.66
CA LYS A 153 -2.68 -15.87 6.25
C LYS A 153 -1.68 -16.46 5.26
N LEU A 154 -1.97 -17.60 4.65
CA LEU A 154 -1.11 -18.23 3.64
C LEU A 154 -0.83 -17.30 2.44
N TYR A 155 -1.87 -16.68 1.88
CA TYR A 155 -1.71 -15.76 0.73
C TYR A 155 -0.93 -14.49 1.06
N SER A 156 -0.97 -14.05 2.32
CA SER A 156 -0.25 -12.87 2.81
C SER A 156 1.19 -13.18 3.25
N THR A 157 1.51 -14.41 3.66
CA THR A 157 2.82 -14.77 4.20
C THR A 157 3.78 -15.39 3.18
N ASP A 158 3.27 -15.97 2.08
CA ASP A 158 4.09 -16.73 1.12
C ASP A 158 4.78 -15.87 0.04
N VAL A 159 5.17 -14.63 0.33
CA VAL A 159 5.67 -13.71 -0.70
C VAL A 159 7.05 -13.14 -0.39
N THR A 160 8.00 -13.41 -1.28
CA THR A 160 9.28 -12.71 -1.34
C THR A 160 9.17 -11.44 -2.20
N LEU A 161 10.00 -10.43 -1.93
CA LEU A 161 10.04 -9.19 -2.71
C LEU A 161 10.18 -9.45 -4.22
N GLU A 162 10.92 -10.51 -4.59
CA GLU A 162 11.11 -10.92 -5.98
C GLU A 162 9.81 -11.32 -6.68
N GLN A 163 8.91 -12.03 -5.99
CA GLN A 163 7.61 -12.41 -6.53
C GLN A 163 6.65 -11.21 -6.64
N MET A 164 6.77 -10.20 -5.75
CA MET A 164 6.02 -8.95 -5.91
C MET A 164 6.45 -8.21 -7.17
N PHE A 165 7.76 -8.24 -7.46
CA PHE A 165 8.34 -7.57 -8.61
C PHE A 165 7.97 -8.19 -9.96
N GLU A 166 7.81 -9.51 -10.07
CA GLU A 166 7.39 -10.15 -11.32
C GLU A 166 5.88 -10.00 -11.60
N ASN A 167 5.08 -9.87 -10.55
CA ASN A 167 3.62 -9.81 -10.66
C ASN A 167 3.09 -8.38 -10.88
N MET A 168 3.90 -7.34 -10.63
CA MET A 168 3.61 -5.98 -11.06
C MET A 168 3.90 -5.84 -12.56
N LYS A 169 2.95 -6.27 -13.39
CA LYS A 169 2.94 -5.94 -14.82
C LYS A 169 2.39 -4.52 -14.97
N PHE A 170 3.29 -3.57 -15.25
CA PHE A 170 2.93 -2.30 -15.89
C PHE A 170 2.77 -2.50 -17.39
#